data_AF-A0A970IJE4-F1
#
_entry.id   AF-A0A970IJE4-F1
#
_cell.length_a   1.000
_cell.length_b   1.000
_cell.length_c   1.000
_cell.angle_alpha   90.00
_cell.angle_beta   90.00
_cell.angle_gamma   90.00
#
_symmetry.space_group_name_H-M   'P 1'
#
loop_
_entity.id
_entity.type
_entity.pdbx_description
1 polymer ?
#
loop_
_entity_poly.entity_id
_entity_poly.type
_entity_poly.pdbx_seq_one_letter_code
_entity_poly.pdbx_strand_id
1 'polypeptide(L)'
;MQTKDGKFIPELVGEVSVDAFGHKQLGGTATVFADYIKGKLGCKVRGIELSLMQRCAAHLASKTDVDEAVLAGQTAVRKAIEGQSGFMVAFDRPETGEYACRIKMVPLSNVANAEKKVPREWINEEGNAVNEKFIEYCLPLIAGESSPPMVDGLPKFASLRKIKV
;
A
#
# COMPACT_ATOMS: atom_id res chain seq x y z
N MET A 1 0.09 12.18 9.48
CA MET A 1 -0.08 12.74 10.84
C MET A 1 -0.09 14.25 10.71
N GLN A 2 -1.10 14.92 11.25
CA GLN A 2 -1.26 16.37 11.22
C GLN A 2 -1.32 16.93 12.64
N THR A 3 -0.96 18.20 12.81
CA THR A 3 -1.24 18.95 14.03
C THR A 3 -2.72 19.31 14.12
N LYS A 4 -3.15 19.84 15.27
CA LYS A 4 -4.52 20.35 15.44
C LYS A 4 -4.87 21.46 14.45
N ASP A 5 -3.86 22.18 13.96
CA ASP A 5 -4.01 23.26 12.96
C ASP A 5 -3.97 22.74 11.52
N GLY A 6 -4.00 21.42 11.31
CA GLY A 6 -4.03 20.79 9.99
C GLY A 6 -2.68 20.72 9.27
N LYS A 7 -1.58 21.17 9.89
CA LYS A 7 -0.24 21.08 9.30
C LYS A 7 0.31 19.66 9.42
N PHE A 8 0.85 19.11 8.34
CA PHE A 8 1.56 17.84 8.40
C PHE A 8 2.86 17.97 9.20
N ILE A 9 3.27 16.89 9.89
CA ILE A 9 4.47 16.89 10.74
C ILE A 9 5.75 17.34 10.02
N PRO A 10 6.02 16.94 8.75
CA PRO A 10 7.17 17.46 8.01
C PRO A 10 7.16 18.98 7.79
N GLU A 11 5.99 19.62 7.76
CA GLU A 11 5.84 21.07 7.60
C GLU A 11 6.26 21.85 8.85
N LEU A 12 6.51 21.17 9.97
CA LEU A 12 6.97 21.80 11.20
C LEU A 12 8.45 22.18 11.15
N VAL A 13 9.21 21.66 10.17
CA VAL A 13 10.68 21.77 10.13
C VAL A 13 11.19 22.38 8.81
N GLY A 14 10.32 22.64 7.83
CA GLY A 14 10.68 23.32 6.58
C GLY A 14 9.57 23.35 5.52
N GLU A 15 9.87 23.96 4.37
CA GLU A 15 8.99 23.92 3.19
C GLU A 15 8.95 22.52 2.59
N VAL A 16 7.74 22.02 2.34
CA VAL A 16 7.51 20.71 1.72
C VAL A 16 7.31 20.90 0.22
N SER A 17 8.09 20.19 -0.59
CA SER A 17 7.93 20.19 -2.05
C SER A 17 6.55 19.67 -2.43
N VAL A 18 5.94 20.30 -3.45
CA VAL A 18 4.61 19.96 -3.96
C VAL A 18 4.78 19.38 -5.36
N ASP A 19 4.14 18.24 -5.63
CA ASP A 19 4.16 17.63 -6.96
C ASP A 19 3.24 18.38 -7.96
N ALA A 20 3.27 17.97 -9.23
CA ALA A 20 2.48 18.59 -10.29
C ALA A 20 0.94 18.46 -10.11
N PHE A 21 0.49 17.60 -9.19
CA PHE A 21 -0.92 17.39 -8.85
C PHE A 21 -1.34 18.12 -7.56
N GLY A 22 -0.42 18.86 -6.92
CA GLY A 22 -0.71 19.58 -5.68
C GLY A 22 -0.49 18.75 -4.41
N HIS A 23 0.10 17.56 -4.50
CA HIS A 23 0.38 16.73 -3.33
C HIS A 23 1.71 17.11 -2.68
N LYS A 24 1.70 17.30 -1.37
CA LYS A 24 2.90 17.58 -0.56
C LYS A 24 3.76 16.30 -0.42
N GLN A 25 5.07 16.41 -0.62
CA GLN A 25 6.03 15.32 -0.41
C GLN A 25 6.40 15.17 1.08
N LEU A 26 5.68 14.32 1.80
CA LEU A 26 5.77 14.18 3.27
C LEU A 26 6.95 13.32 3.79
N GLY A 27 8.09 13.32 3.09
CA GLY A 27 9.30 12.60 3.54
C GLY A 27 9.87 13.15 4.85
N GLY A 28 10.67 12.36 5.57
CA GLY A 28 11.41 12.83 6.75
C GLY A 28 10.60 12.89 8.06
N THR A 29 9.34 12.46 8.05
CA THR A 29 8.46 12.46 9.23
C THR A 29 9.10 11.75 10.44
N ALA A 30 9.79 10.62 10.21
CA ALA A 30 10.36 9.86 11.33
C ALA A 30 11.52 10.60 12.00
N THR A 31 12.31 11.34 11.22
CA THR A 31 13.43 12.15 11.74
C THR A 31 12.89 13.30 12.58
N VAL A 32 11.93 14.06 12.05
CA VAL A 32 11.26 15.16 12.77
C VAL A 32 10.69 14.69 14.10
N PHE A 33 10.02 13.53 14.10
CA PHE A 33 9.41 12.99 15.30
C PHE A 33 10.44 12.46 16.30
N ALA A 34 11.52 11.84 15.81
CA ALA A 34 12.62 11.37 16.66
C ALA A 34 13.30 12.53 17.41
N ASP A 35 13.57 13.64 16.72
CA ASP A 35 14.16 14.83 17.34
C ASP A 35 13.23 15.48 18.36
N TYR A 36 11.93 15.56 18.04
CA TYR A 36 10.91 16.04 18.98
C TYR A 36 10.85 15.20 20.25
N ILE A 37 10.77 13.86 20.14
CA ILE A 37 10.73 12.96 21.29
C ILE A 37 12.03 13.04 22.09
N LYS A 38 13.18 13.06 21.42
CA LYS A 38 14.49 13.20 22.07
C LYS A 38 14.56 14.47 22.93
N GLY A 39 14.09 15.60 22.40
CA GLY A 39 14.03 16.86 23.15
C GLY A 39 13.06 16.83 24.34
N LYS A 40 11.96 16.07 24.24
CA LYS A 40 10.94 15.96 25.31
C LYS A 40 11.31 14.97 26.41
N LEU A 41 11.87 13.82 26.05
CA LEU A 41 12.10 12.71 26.97
C LEU A 41 13.55 12.58 27.44
N GLY A 42 14.49 13.29 26.79
CA GLY A 42 15.91 13.25 27.16
C GLY A 42 16.59 11.90 26.90
N CYS A 43 15.95 10.99 26.15
CA CYS A 43 16.45 9.66 25.85
C CYS A 43 16.94 9.55 24.39
N LYS A 44 17.74 8.52 24.11
CA LYS A 44 18.21 8.23 22.75
C LYS A 44 17.03 7.71 21.92
N VAL A 45 16.70 8.40 20.83
CA VAL A 45 15.65 8.03 19.88
C VAL A 45 16.27 7.80 18.50
N ARG A 46 15.73 6.83 17.76
CA ARG A 46 16.11 6.54 16.36
C ARG A 46 14.84 6.46 15.50
N GLY A 47 14.73 7.36 14.52
CA GLY A 47 13.76 7.23 13.44
C GLY A 47 14.25 6.24 12.39
N ILE A 48 13.36 5.41 11.86
CA ILE A 48 13.64 4.51 10.74
C ILE A 48 12.58 4.74 9.66
N GLU A 49 13.03 5.00 8.44
CA GLU A 49 12.16 5.13 7.27
C GLU A 49 12.50 4.04 6.27
N LEU A 50 11.57 3.11 6.03
CA LEU A 50 11.81 1.99 5.12
C LEU A 50 11.83 2.42 3.64
N SER A 51 11.14 3.51 3.30
CA SER A 51 11.12 4.12 1.96
C SER A 51 10.86 3.10 0.86
N LEU A 52 11.81 2.85 -0.05
CA LEU A 52 11.67 1.89 -1.14
C LEU A 52 11.55 0.45 -0.65
N MET A 53 12.17 0.09 0.47
CA MET A 53 12.21 -1.31 0.94
C MET A 53 10.81 -1.86 1.18
N GLN A 54 9.89 -1.07 1.75
CA GLN A 54 8.53 -1.52 2.05
C GLN A 54 7.67 -1.81 0.80
N ARG A 55 8.03 -1.26 -0.37
CA ARG A 55 7.30 -1.45 -1.64
C ARG A 55 8.06 -2.25 -2.70
N CYS A 56 9.33 -2.58 -2.43
CA CYS A 56 10.17 -3.43 -3.27
C CYS A 56 10.60 -4.70 -2.53
N ALA A 57 9.83 -5.12 -1.52
CA ALA A 57 10.08 -6.31 -0.71
C ALA A 57 9.53 -7.60 -1.35
N ALA A 58 9.74 -7.81 -2.65
CA ALA A 58 9.25 -9.01 -3.34
C ALA A 58 9.79 -10.33 -2.76
N HIS A 59 10.89 -10.25 -2.00
CA HIS A 59 11.47 -11.37 -1.26
C HIS A 59 10.65 -11.83 -0.04
N LEU A 60 9.66 -11.05 0.38
CA LEU A 60 8.76 -11.33 1.50
C LEU A 60 7.33 -10.93 1.12
N ALA A 61 6.98 -11.04 -0.16
CA ALA A 61 5.65 -10.67 -0.63
C ALA A 61 4.61 -11.69 -0.14
N SER A 62 3.42 -11.18 0.17
CA SER A 62 2.23 -11.98 0.43
C SER A 62 1.91 -12.87 -0.76
N LYS A 63 1.66 -14.16 -0.52
CA LYS A 63 1.20 -15.06 -1.57
C LYS A 63 -0.15 -14.61 -2.13
N THR A 64 -1.08 -14.21 -1.25
CA THR A 64 -2.40 -13.70 -1.65
C THR A 64 -2.27 -12.53 -2.62
N ASP A 65 -1.44 -11.54 -2.30
CA ASP A 65 -1.25 -10.35 -3.15
C ASP A 65 -0.68 -10.72 -4.53
N VAL A 66 0.32 -11.61 -4.56
CA VAL A 66 0.94 -12.08 -5.81
C VAL A 66 -0.07 -12.82 -6.69
N ASP A 67 -0.83 -13.76 -6.11
CA ASP A 67 -1.82 -14.56 -6.86
C ASP A 67 -2.95 -13.67 -7.40
N GLU A 68 -3.44 -12.73 -6.59
CA GLU A 68 -4.49 -11.79 -6.98
C GLU A 68 -4.01 -10.83 -8.08
N ALA A 69 -2.79 -10.29 -7.96
CA ALA A 69 -2.21 -9.42 -8.99
C ALA A 69 -2.06 -10.13 -10.35
N VAL A 70 -1.61 -11.40 -10.35
CA VAL A 70 -1.55 -12.22 -11.56
C VAL A 70 -2.94 -12.46 -12.15
N LEU A 71 -3.91 -12.82 -11.30
CA LEU A 71 -5.29 -13.06 -11.73
C LEU A 71 -5.92 -11.79 -12.35
N ALA A 72 -5.66 -10.62 -11.79
CA ALA A 72 -6.16 -9.36 -12.32
C ALA A 72 -5.60 -9.08 -13.72
N GLY A 73 -4.28 -9.24 -13.91
CA GLY A 73 -3.64 -9.07 -15.22
C GLY A 73 -4.17 -10.04 -16.27
N GLN A 74 -4.29 -11.33 -15.93
CA GLN A 74 -4.88 -12.32 -16.84
C GLN A 74 -6.32 -11.97 -17.21
N THR A 75 -7.13 -11.54 -16.23
CA THR A 75 -8.53 -11.20 -16.47
C THR A 75 -8.67 -9.97 -17.37
N ALA A 76 -7.84 -8.95 -17.17
CA ALA A 76 -7.82 -7.77 -18.04
C ALA A 76 -7.60 -8.15 -19.52
N VAL A 77 -6.62 -9.02 -19.80
CA VAL A 77 -6.35 -9.49 -21.16
C VAL A 77 -7.53 -10.28 -21.74
N ARG A 78 -8.10 -11.22 -20.98
CA ARG A 78 -9.26 -12.00 -21.43
C ARG A 78 -10.45 -11.09 -21.77
N LYS A 79 -10.75 -10.13 -20.92
CA LYS A 79 -11.88 -9.19 -21.11
C LYS A 79 -11.65 -8.25 -22.29
N ALA A 80 -10.42 -7.81 -22.53
CA ALA A 80 -10.07 -7.04 -23.71
C ALA A 80 -10.26 -7.85 -25.01
N ILE A 81 -9.88 -9.14 -25.01
CA ILE A 81 -10.09 -10.05 -26.16
C ILE A 81 -11.58 -10.27 -26.42
N GLU A 82 -12.40 -10.34 -25.36
CA GLU A 82 -13.87 -10.38 -25.46
C GLU A 82 -14.50 -9.06 -25.94
N GLY A 83 -13.70 -8.03 -26.23
CA GLY A 83 -14.16 -6.75 -26.75
C GLY A 83 -14.59 -5.75 -25.68
N GLN A 84 -14.35 -6.03 -24.39
CA GLN A 84 -14.66 -5.06 -23.33
C GLN A 84 -13.62 -3.94 -23.27
N SER A 85 -14.10 -2.70 -23.13
CA SER A 85 -13.28 -1.50 -23.00
C SER A 85 -13.92 -0.51 -22.01
N GLY A 86 -13.12 0.33 -21.36
CA GLY A 86 -13.62 1.31 -20.40
C GLY A 86 -13.86 0.78 -18.99
N PHE A 87 -13.25 -0.36 -18.62
CA PHE A 87 -13.42 -1.00 -17.32
C PHE A 87 -12.08 -1.23 -16.61
N MET A 88 -12.10 -1.18 -15.28
CA MET A 88 -11.04 -1.61 -14.39
C MET A 88 -11.37 -3.00 -13.82
N VAL A 89 -10.37 -3.88 -13.75
CA VAL A 89 -10.48 -5.12 -12.98
C VAL A 89 -10.40 -4.77 -11.49
N ALA A 90 -11.41 -5.14 -10.72
CA ALA A 90 -11.46 -4.93 -9.29
C ALA A 90 -11.72 -6.24 -8.54
N PHE A 91 -11.31 -6.25 -7.28
CA PHE A 91 -11.56 -7.34 -6.35
C PHE A 91 -12.85 -7.09 -5.55
N ASP A 92 -13.65 -8.13 -5.43
CA ASP A 92 -14.86 -8.18 -4.64
C ASP A 92 -14.71 -9.25 -3.57
N ARG A 93 -14.76 -8.83 -2.31
CA ARG A 93 -14.63 -9.72 -1.16
C ARG A 93 -15.99 -9.91 -0.53
N PRO A 94 -16.60 -11.09 -0.66
CA PRO A 94 -17.83 -11.39 0.04
C PRO A 94 -17.59 -11.33 1.55
N GLU A 95 -18.57 -10.83 2.29
CA GLU A 95 -18.62 -10.94 3.75
C GLU A 95 -19.04 -12.37 4.15
N THR A 96 -18.21 -13.35 3.78
CA THR A 96 -18.38 -14.77 4.12
C THR A 96 -17.34 -15.19 5.15
N GLY A 97 -17.64 -16.22 5.95
CA GLY A 97 -16.74 -16.69 7.02
C GLY A 97 -15.37 -17.19 6.54
N GLU A 98 -15.22 -17.52 5.25
CA GLU A 98 -13.93 -17.80 4.62
C GLU A 98 -13.53 -16.69 3.65
N TYR A 99 -12.24 -16.38 3.62
CA TYR A 99 -11.68 -15.40 2.71
C TYR A 99 -11.83 -15.84 1.24
N ALA A 100 -12.55 -15.04 0.46
CA ALA A 100 -12.67 -15.22 -0.98
C ALA A 100 -12.52 -13.88 -1.69
N CYS A 101 -11.85 -13.91 -2.84
CA CYS A 101 -11.62 -12.74 -3.67
C CYS A 101 -12.16 -13.03 -5.09
N ARG A 102 -13.23 -12.35 -5.47
CA ARG A 102 -13.86 -12.47 -6.79
C ARG A 102 -13.44 -11.31 -7.67
N ILE A 103 -13.33 -11.55 -8.97
CA ILE A 103 -13.09 -10.47 -9.93
C ILE A 103 -14.43 -9.84 -10.33
N LYS A 104 -14.47 -8.50 -10.37
CA LYS A 104 -15.54 -7.72 -10.99
C LYS A 104 -14.96 -6.68 -11.95
N MET A 105 -15.70 -6.40 -13.02
CA MET A 105 -15.39 -5.32 -13.95
C MET A 105 -16.12 -4.06 -13.51
N VAL A 106 -15.40 -2.98 -13.23
CA VAL A 106 -15.99 -1.72 -12.77
C VAL A 106 -15.76 -0.64 -13.85
N PRO A 107 -16.80 0.10 -14.29
CA PRO A 107 -16.62 1.20 -15.23
C PRO A 107 -15.57 2.20 -14.73
N LEU A 108 -14.67 2.66 -15.63
CA LEU A 108 -13.63 3.63 -15.27
C LEU A 108 -14.22 4.94 -14.72
N SER A 109 -15.40 5.34 -15.20
CA SER A 109 -16.14 6.52 -14.70
C SER A 109 -16.49 6.44 -13.22
N ASN A 110 -16.67 5.23 -12.68
CA ASN A 110 -17.06 5.03 -11.28
C ASN A 110 -15.86 5.04 -10.33
N VAL A 111 -14.65 4.84 -10.86
CA VAL A 111 -13.42 4.77 -10.05
C VAL A 111 -12.56 6.03 -10.19
N ALA A 112 -12.73 6.79 -11.27
CA ALA A 112 -12.07 8.08 -11.45
C ALA A 112 -12.39 9.00 -10.26
N ASN A 113 -11.35 9.51 -9.59
CA ASN A 113 -11.42 10.38 -8.42
C ASN A 113 -12.14 9.79 -7.18
N ALA A 114 -12.41 8.48 -7.17
CA ALA A 114 -12.91 7.80 -5.98
C ALA A 114 -11.75 7.32 -5.10
N GLU A 115 -11.90 7.43 -3.78
CA GLU A 115 -10.91 6.97 -2.80
C GLU A 115 -11.52 5.94 -1.84
N LYS A 116 -10.78 4.87 -1.54
CA LYS A 116 -11.13 3.94 -0.46
C LYS A 116 -10.44 4.41 0.83
N LYS A 117 -11.19 5.07 1.71
CA LYS A 117 -10.69 5.48 3.03
C LYS A 117 -10.58 4.30 3.97
N VAL A 118 -9.65 4.40 4.92
CA VAL A 118 -9.65 3.53 6.10
C VAL A 118 -10.87 3.94 6.96
N PRO A 119 -11.82 3.03 7.24
CA PRO A 119 -12.98 3.32 8.08
C PRO A 119 -12.56 3.80 9.47
N ARG A 120 -13.27 4.78 10.02
CA ARG A 120 -12.94 5.33 11.36
C ARG A 120 -13.11 4.27 12.45
N GLU A 121 -14.07 3.37 12.27
CA GLU A 121 -14.31 2.26 13.19
C GLU A 121 -13.25 1.16 13.15
N TRP A 122 -12.23 1.26 12.27
CA TRP A 122 -11.05 0.38 12.28
C TRP A 122 -9.91 0.90 13.16
N ILE A 123 -10.04 2.13 13.67
CA ILE A 123 -9.10 2.77 14.58
C ILE A 123 -9.72 2.77 15.98
N ASN A 124 -8.94 2.52 17.03
CA ASN A 124 -9.41 2.55 18.41
C ASN A 124 -9.97 3.91 18.84
N GLU A 125 -10.60 3.96 20.02
CA GLU A 125 -11.21 5.17 20.57
C GLU A 125 -10.17 6.28 20.74
N GLU A 126 -8.99 5.93 21.27
CA GLU A 126 -7.86 6.85 21.49
C GLU A 126 -7.22 7.38 20.20
N GLY A 127 -7.51 6.77 19.04
CA GLY A 127 -7.03 7.23 17.74
C GLY A 127 -5.56 6.94 17.44
N ASN A 128 -4.93 6.03 18.18
CA ASN A 128 -3.49 5.76 18.12
C ASN A 128 -3.13 4.31 17.75
N ALA A 129 -4.13 3.44 17.56
CA ALA A 129 -3.95 2.05 17.14
C ALA A 129 -5.09 1.57 16.24
N VAL A 130 -4.83 0.53 15.46
CA VAL A 130 -5.86 -0.22 14.74
C VAL A 130 -6.54 -1.21 15.69
N ASN A 131 -7.77 -1.62 15.38
CA ASN A 131 -8.53 -2.58 16.18
C ASN A 131 -8.78 -3.90 15.43
N GLU A 132 -9.56 -4.81 16.04
CA GLU A 132 -9.82 -6.15 15.50
C GLU A 132 -10.41 -6.12 14.08
N LYS A 133 -11.29 -5.17 13.75
CA LYS A 133 -11.89 -5.06 12.41
C LYS A 133 -10.83 -4.82 11.33
N PHE A 134 -9.81 -4.02 11.63
CA PHE A 134 -8.68 -3.82 10.74
C PHE A 134 -7.87 -5.11 10.58
N ILE A 135 -7.62 -5.80 11.70
CA ILE A 135 -6.85 -7.04 11.74
C ILE A 135 -7.56 -8.12 10.90
N GLU A 136 -8.85 -8.34 11.11
CA GLU A 136 -9.68 -9.26 10.32
C GLU A 136 -9.64 -8.93 8.82
N TYR A 137 -9.68 -7.65 8.45
CA TYR A 137 -9.58 -7.23 7.06
C TYR A 137 -8.19 -7.46 6.45
N CYS A 138 -7.12 -7.22 7.21
CA CYS A 138 -5.74 -7.25 6.75
C CYS A 138 -5.07 -8.63 6.82
N LEU A 139 -5.44 -9.50 7.75
CA LEU A 139 -4.78 -10.80 7.89
C LEU A 139 -4.84 -11.66 6.62
N PRO A 140 -5.98 -11.78 5.92
CA PRO A 140 -6.03 -12.57 4.69
C PRO A 140 -5.22 -11.95 3.54
N LEU A 141 -5.06 -10.61 3.52
CA LEU A 141 -4.27 -9.88 2.53
C LEU A 141 -2.79 -10.24 2.57
N ILE A 142 -2.28 -10.56 3.75
CA ILE A 142 -0.86 -10.89 3.98
C ILE A 142 -0.63 -12.39 4.13
N ALA A 143 -1.65 -13.21 3.88
CA ALA A 143 -1.58 -14.63 4.12
C ALA A 143 -0.70 -15.36 3.09
N GLY A 144 0.06 -16.33 3.59
CA GLY A 144 0.96 -17.14 2.81
C GLY A 144 2.21 -16.40 2.33
N GLU A 145 3.22 -17.18 1.95
CA GLU A 145 4.53 -16.67 1.58
C GLU A 145 4.78 -16.89 0.09
N SER A 146 5.20 -15.83 -0.62
CA SER A 146 5.76 -15.96 -1.96
C SER A 146 7.25 -16.25 -1.85
N SER A 147 7.68 -17.44 -2.28
CA SER A 147 9.08 -17.87 -2.25
C SER A 147 9.69 -17.80 -3.64
N PRO A 148 10.35 -16.69 -4.03
CA PRO A 148 11.05 -16.61 -5.31
C PRO A 148 12.24 -17.59 -5.32
N PRO A 149 12.64 -18.10 -6.51
CA PRO A 149 13.84 -18.92 -6.61
C PRO A 149 15.06 -18.13 -6.12
N MET A 150 15.94 -18.79 -5.37
CA MET A 150 17.16 -18.19 -4.83
C MET A 150 18.39 -18.69 -5.59
N VAL A 151 19.36 -17.82 -5.85
CA VAL A 151 20.67 -18.15 -6.44
C VAL A 151 21.74 -17.39 -5.67
N ASP A 152 22.78 -18.09 -5.22
CA ASP A 152 23.89 -17.51 -4.44
C ASP A 152 23.44 -16.70 -3.21
N GLY A 153 22.34 -17.12 -2.58
CA GLY A 153 21.77 -16.46 -1.39
C GLY A 153 20.89 -15.24 -1.69
N LEU A 154 20.62 -14.92 -2.96
CA LEU A 154 19.80 -13.77 -3.38
C LEU A 154 18.57 -14.21 -4.18
N PRO A 155 17.45 -13.46 -4.12
CA PRO A 155 16.29 -13.70 -4.98
C PRO A 155 16.65 -13.53 -6.46
N LYS A 156 16.34 -14.55 -7.26
CA LYS A 156 16.55 -14.54 -8.70
C LYS A 156 15.41 -13.79 -9.39
N PHE A 157 15.60 -12.51 -9.62
CA PHE A 157 14.65 -11.68 -10.37
C PHE A 157 14.76 -11.88 -11.89
N ALA A 158 13.66 -11.63 -12.59
CA ALA A 158 13.61 -11.71 -14.05
C ALA A 158 14.37 -10.53 -14.69
N SER A 159 15.19 -10.83 -15.70
CA SER A 159 15.81 -9.83 -16.57
C SER A 159 15.22 -9.92 -17.97
N LEU A 160 14.49 -8.89 -18.38
CA LEU A 160 13.84 -8.82 -19.69
C LEU A 160 14.81 -8.22 -20.71
N ARG A 161 14.83 -8.77 -21.94
CA ARG A 161 15.69 -8.28 -23.04
C ARG A 161 15.34 -6.87 -23.53
N LYS A 162 14.14 -6.36 -23.21
CA LYS A 162 13.64 -5.01 -23.57
C LYS A 162 13.92 -4.63 -25.04
N ILE A 163 13.59 -5.54 -25.97
CA ILE A 163 13.73 -5.28 -27.40
C ILE A 163 12.72 -4.19 -27.77
N LYS A 164 13.20 -3.10 -28.37
CA LYS A 164 12.33 -2.02 -28.87
C LYS A 164 11.64 -2.49 -30.15
N VAL A 165 10.32 -2.27 -30.21
CA VAL A 165 9.48 -2.47 -31.40
C VAL A 165 9.29 -1.12 -32.07
#